data_AF-A0A2I0AJY3-F1
#
_entry.id   AF-A0A2I0AJY3-F1
#
_cell.length_a   1.000
_cell.length_b   1.000
_cell.length_c   1.000
_cell.angle_alpha   90.00
_cell.angle_beta   90.00
_cell.angle_gamma   90.00
#
_symmetry.space_group_name_H-M   'P 1'
#
loop_
_entity.id
_entity.type
_entity.pdbx_description
1 polymer ?
#
loop_
_entity_poly.entity_id
_entity_poly.type
_entity_poly.pdbx_seq_one_letter_code
_entity_poly.pdbx_strand_id
1 'polypeptide(L)' 'MIESLLYLIASRLDIIFSVCMYARFQSSPKESHLTAVKRIFRYLVGTHSLGLWYPKEAHQT' A
#
# COMPACT_ATOMS: atom_id res chain seq x y z
N MET A 1 7.25 -8.35 -5.08
CA MET A 1 6.40 -7.14 -4.99
C MET A 1 4.98 -7.46 -4.53
N ILE A 2 4.36 -8.55 -5.01
CA ILE A 2 3.03 -9.01 -4.56
C ILE A 2 2.96 -9.30 -3.05
N GLU A 3 3.98 -9.93 -2.46
CA GLU A 3 3.99 -10.27 -1.02
C GLU A 3 3.94 -9.03 -0.12
N SER A 4 4.71 -7.99 -0.45
CA SER A 4 4.74 -6.74 0.30
C SER A 4 3.40 -5.99 0.22
N LEU A 5 2.72 -6.09 -0.93
CA LEU A 5 1.38 -5.53 -1.16
C LEU A 5 0.30 -6.33 -0.41
N LEU A 6 0.46 -7.65 -0.28
CA LEU A 6 -0.42 -8.51 0.53
C LEU A 6 -0.38 -8.16 2.01
N TYR A 7 0.82 -7.92 2.56
CA TYR A 7 0.98 -7.45 3.94
C TYR A 7 0.28 -6.10 4.17
N LEU A 8 0.37 -5.21 3.17
CA LEU A 8 -0.26 -3.90 3.21
C LEU A 8 -1.78 -3.97 3.11
N ILE A 9 -2.31 -4.87 2.27
CA ILE A 9 -3.75 -5.17 2.17
C ILE A 9 -4.30 -5.66 3.53
N ALA A 10 -3.59 -6.57 4.19
CA ALA A 10 -4.00 -7.11 5.48
C ALA A 10 -4.06 -6.03 6.58
N SER A 11 -3.21 -5.01 6.46
CA SER A 11 -3.10 -3.92 7.44
C SER A 11 -4.00 -2.72 7.11
N ARG A 12 -4.33 -2.49 5.83
CA ARG A 12 -5.14 -1.36 5.38
C ARG A 12 -6.08 -1.79 4.25
N LEU A 13 -7.31 -2.15 4.62
CA LEU A 13 -8.36 -2.54 3.66
C LEU A 13 -8.78 -1.39 2.72
N ASP A 14 -8.56 -0.12 3.09
CA ASP A 14 -8.90 1.10 2.33
C ASP A 14 -8.30 1.14 0.91
N ILE A 15 -7.16 0.47 0.71
CA ILE A 15 -6.39 0.47 -0.54
C ILE A 15 -6.49 -0.83 -1.33
N ILE A 16 -7.28 -1.81 -0.86
CA ILE A 16 -7.42 -3.13 -1.50
C ILE A 16 -7.80 -3.02 -2.96
N PHE A 17 -8.78 -2.17 -3.28
CA PHE A 17 -9.26 -2.01 -4.63
C PHE A 17 -8.14 -1.55 -5.57
N SER A 18 -7.38 -0.55 -5.14
CA SER A 18 -6.23 0.02 -5.86
C SER A 18 -5.11 -1.02 -6.09
N VAL A 19 -4.78 -1.81 -5.07
CA VAL A 19 -3.74 -2.85 -5.17
C VAL A 19 -4.19 -4.02 -6.04
N CYS A 20 -5.45 -4.44 -5.91
CA CYS A 20 -6.02 -5.54 -6.69
C CYS A 20 -6.07 -5.19 -8.18
N MET A 21 -6.39 -3.92 -8.50
CA MET A 21 -6.29 -3.40 -9.86
C MET A 21 -4.85 -3.40 -10.37
N TYR A 22 -3.88 -2.98 -9.55
CA TYR A 22 -2.47 -3.06 -9.94
C TYR A 22 -2.03 -4.49 -10.28
N ALA A 23 -2.37 -5.46 -9.42
CA ALA A 23 -1.99 -6.87 -9.60
C ALA A 23 -2.52 -7.44 -10.93
N ARG A 24 -3.71 -7.01 -11.37
CA ARG A 24 -4.30 -7.42 -12.67
C ARG A 24 -3.54 -6.87 -13.88
N PHE A 25 -3.05 -5.64 -13.78
CA PHE A 25 -2.34 -4.97 -14.89
C PHE A 25 -0.81 -5.09 -14.80
N GLN A 26 -0.29 -5.74 -13.75
CA GLN A 26 1.14 -5.98 -13.54
C GLN A 26 1.77 -6.70 -14.74
N SER A 27 1.06 -7.64 -15.36
CA SER A 27 1.60 -8.43 -16.48
C SER A 27 1.71 -7.64 -17.79
N SER A 28 1.01 -6.50 -17.92
CA SER A 28 1.11 -5.59 -19.06
C SER A 28 0.73 -4.15 -18.66
N PRO A 29 1.61 -3.46 -17.93
CA PRO A 29 1.30 -2.13 -17.43
C PRO A 29 1.42 -1.11 -18.57
N LYS A 30 0.35 -0.34 -18.79
CA LYS A 30 0.40 0.87 -19.62
C LYS A 30 0.93 2.04 -18.79
N GLU A 31 1.57 3.03 -19.42
CA GLU A 31 2.11 4.21 -18.73
C GLU A 31 1.06 4.97 -17.89
N SER A 32 -0.19 5.01 -18.36
CA SER A 32 -1.31 5.57 -17.62
C SER A 32 -1.59 4.82 -16.31
N HIS A 33 -1.49 3.49 -16.32
CA HIS A 33 -1.66 2.65 -15.12
C HIS A 33 -0.51 2.88 -14.12
N LEU A 34 0.73 3.00 -14.61
CA LEU A 34 1.89 3.29 -13.74
C LEU A 34 1.77 4.65 -13.03
N THR A 35 1.19 5.64 -13.70
CA THR A 35 0.94 6.95 -13.10
C THR A 35 -0.11 6.89 -11.97
N ALA A 36 -1.19 6.13 -12.17
CA ALA A 36 -2.19 5.89 -11.13
C ALA A 36 -1.58 5.16 -9.92
N VAL A 37 -0.75 4.14 -10.18
CA VAL A 37 -0.06 3.35 -9.17
C VAL A 37 0.91 4.21 -8.36
N LYS A 38 1.67 5.09 -9.01
CA LYS A 38 2.54 6.06 -8.32
C LYS A 38 1.77 6.98 -7.37
N ARG A 39 0.54 7.39 -7.73
CA ARG A 39 -0.32 8.19 -6.84
C ARG A 39 -0.79 7.38 -5.63
N ILE A 40 -1.16 6.12 -5.83
CA ILE A 40 -1.54 5.20 -4.75
C ILE A 40 -0.36 4.99 -3.79
N PHE A 41 0.85 4.72 -4.28
CA PHE A 41 2.03 4.60 -3.43
C PHE A 41 2.35 5.90 -2.69
N ARG A 42 2.18 7.06 -3.33
CA ARG A 42 2.36 8.36 -2.67
C ARG A 42 1.33 8.60 -1.56
N TYR A 43 0.07 8.22 -1.79
CA TYR A 43 -0.96 8.24 -0.76
C TYR A 43 -0.59 7.33 0.41
N LEU A 44 -0.10 6.13 0.13
CA LEU A 44 0.33 5.17 1.16
C LEU A 44 1.47 5.69 2.04
N VAL A 45 2.48 6.30 1.43
CA VAL A 45 3.60 6.92 2.17
C VAL A 45 3.13 8.13 2.97
N GLY A 46 2.24 8.97 2.39
CA GLY A 46 1.73 10.18 3.06
C GLY A 46 0.72 9.91 4.18
N THR A 47 0.02 8.78 4.15
CA THR A 47 -0.99 8.41 5.15
C THR A 47 -0.48 7.40 6.18
N HIS A 48 0.85 7.23 6.32
CA HIS A 48 1.44 6.40 7.36
C HIS A 48 0.95 6.78 8.77
N SER A 49 0.68 8.08 9.01
CA SER A 49 0.15 8.63 10.27
C SER A 49 -1.30 8.22 10.60
N LEU A 50 -2.09 7.82 9.60
CA LEU A 50 -3.51 7.44 9.76
C LEU A 50 -3.70 5.92 9.85
N GLY A 51 -2.63 5.13 9.71
CA GLY A 51 -2.76 3.73 9.31
C GLY A 51 -2.20 2.68 10.24
N LEU A 52 -1.05 2.90 10.87
CA LEU A 52 -0.43 1.90 11.73
C LEU A 52 0.45 2.59 12.76
N TRP A 53 -0.13 2.93 13.91
CA TRP A 53 0.67 3.03 15.12
C TRP A 53 0.79 1.61 15.68
N TYR A 54 1.87 0.91 15.34
CA TYR A 54 2.31 -0.19 16.21
C TYR A 54 3.05 0.49 17.36
N PRO A 55 2.55 0.45 18.61
CA PRO A 55 3.33 0.94 19.73
C PRO A 55 4.57 0.05 19.80
N LYS A 56 5.70 0.59 19.33
CA LYS A 56 7.01 -0.01 19.56
C LYS A 56 7.16 0.00 21.07
N GLU A 57 7.12 -1.19 21.67
CA GLU A 57 7.08 -1.42 23.10
C GLU A 57 7.87 -0.35 23.84
N ALA A 58 7.15 0.49 24.57
CA ALA A 58 7.74 1.41 25.53
C ALA A 58 8.23 0.54 26.69
N HIS A 59 9.36 -0.12 26.50
CA HIS A 59 10.15 -0.64 27.60
C HIS A 59 10.82 0.56 28.26
N GLN A 60 10.06 1.27 29.10
CA GLN A 60 10.62 2.22 30.04
C GLN A 60 10.46 1.61 31.43
N THR A 61 11.63 1.21 31.92
CA THR A 61 12.05 0.89 33.30
C THR A 61 11.15 1.39 34.42
#